data_AF-A0A0N1A5Q2-F1
#
_entry.id   AF-A0A0N1A5Q2-F1
#
_cell.length_a   1.000
_cell.length_b   1.000
_cell.length_c   1.000
_cell.angle_alpha   90.00
_cell.angle_beta   90.00
_cell.angle_gamma   90.00
#
_symmetry.space_group_name_H-M   'P 1'
#
loop_
_entity.id
_entity.type
_entity.pdbx_description
1 polymer ?
#
loop_
_entity_poly.entity_id
_entity_poly.type
_entity_poly.pdbx_seq_one_letter_code
_entity_poly.pdbx_strand_id
1 'polypeptide(L)'
;MNGELDWADATAYYGSGLEAHRKPLSEASMATYGLLACRFLKGDTEQVVNGDGDHAEQKLIRSSLWTEELDSALADWDPRSSPMLVLVALNRSPCGDCAHLLASALNHYNDRYALTTERQHFVLASLGYYHSNKATQHSARGLPQTFTTDKGMRALKEAGWKLCTLTFDAKTTRRGRELSTYLRQIRKHG
;
A
#
# COMPACT_ATOMS: atom_id res chain seq x y z
N MET A 1 -0.28 -12.11 6.57
CA MET A 1 0.04 -12.46 5.16
C MET A 1 1.07 -11.44 4.68
N ASN A 2 2.36 -11.72 4.87
CA ASN A 2 3.42 -10.98 4.16
C ASN A 2 3.97 -11.95 3.11
N GLY A 3 4.16 -11.50 1.89
CA GLY A 3 4.46 -12.39 0.77
C GLY A 3 4.46 -11.68 -0.57
N GLU A 4 4.09 -12.41 -1.60
CA GLU A 4 3.89 -11.89 -2.94
C GLU A 4 2.38 -11.76 -3.20
N LEU A 5 1.96 -10.69 -3.86
CA LEU A 5 0.61 -10.50 -4.37
C LEU A 5 0.73 -10.42 -5.89
N ASP A 6 0.08 -11.34 -6.59
CA ASP A 6 0.01 -11.25 -8.03
C ASP A 6 -1.08 -10.26 -8.46
N TRP A 7 -0.76 -9.44 -9.45
CA TRP A 7 -1.68 -8.46 -9.99
C TRP A 7 -2.91 -9.09 -10.63
N ALA A 8 -2.79 -10.30 -11.21
CA ALA A 8 -3.94 -11.00 -11.77
C ALA A 8 -4.93 -11.38 -10.65
N ASP A 9 -4.44 -11.82 -9.49
CA ASP A 9 -5.28 -12.11 -8.32
C ASP A 9 -5.97 -10.86 -7.78
N ALA A 10 -5.22 -9.75 -7.68
CA ALA A 10 -5.78 -8.46 -7.27
C ALA A 10 -6.85 -7.99 -8.25
N THR A 11 -6.62 -8.10 -9.56
CA THR A 11 -7.57 -7.71 -10.61
C THR A 11 -8.79 -8.60 -10.63
N ALA A 12 -8.64 -9.92 -10.41
CA ALA A 12 -9.77 -10.83 -10.26
C ALA A 12 -10.66 -10.47 -9.05
N TYR A 13 -10.06 -9.92 -7.98
CA TYR A 13 -10.78 -9.51 -6.79
C TYR A 13 -11.46 -8.14 -6.91
N TYR A 14 -10.74 -7.12 -7.40
CA TYR A 14 -11.21 -5.72 -7.47
C TYR A 14 -11.86 -5.34 -8.80
N GLY A 15 -11.70 -6.14 -9.86
CA GLY A 15 -12.28 -5.89 -11.17
C GLY A 15 -11.40 -5.07 -12.12
N SER A 16 -11.94 -4.78 -13.30
CA SER A 16 -11.22 -4.18 -14.43
C SER A 16 -10.73 -2.74 -14.19
N GLY A 17 -11.32 -2.03 -13.24
CA GLY A 17 -10.84 -0.70 -12.83
C GLY A 17 -9.39 -0.73 -12.34
N LEU A 18 -8.98 -1.82 -11.69
CA LEU A 18 -7.60 -1.99 -11.27
C LEU A 18 -6.65 -2.17 -12.48
N GLU A 19 -7.05 -2.97 -13.48
CA GLU A 19 -6.21 -3.30 -14.64
C GLU A 19 -5.78 -2.08 -15.45
N ALA A 20 -6.63 -1.05 -15.52
CA ALA A 20 -6.32 0.22 -16.20
C ALA A 20 -5.03 0.88 -15.66
N HIS A 21 -4.65 0.57 -14.42
CA HIS A 21 -3.48 1.14 -13.77
C HIS A 21 -2.23 0.28 -13.82
N ARG A 22 -2.28 -0.91 -14.44
CA ARG A 22 -1.12 -1.80 -14.55
C ARG A 22 0.07 -1.11 -15.22
N LYS A 23 -0.18 -0.50 -16.39
CA LYS A 23 0.85 0.20 -17.17
C LYS A 23 1.41 1.42 -16.41
N PRO A 24 0.60 2.38 -15.92
CA PRO A 24 1.08 3.48 -15.08
C PRO A 24 1.93 3.05 -13.89
N LEU A 25 1.50 2.01 -13.17
CA LEU A 25 2.22 1.47 -12.01
C LEU A 25 3.58 0.89 -12.41
N SER A 26 3.67 0.21 -13.57
CA SER A 26 4.90 -0.40 -14.06
C SER A 26 5.91 0.60 -14.65
N GLU A 27 5.44 1.68 -15.28
CA GLU A 27 6.28 2.62 -16.05
C GLU A 27 6.72 3.84 -15.23
N ALA A 28 6.13 4.08 -14.06
CA ALA A 28 6.51 5.18 -13.17
C ALA A 28 7.96 5.03 -12.67
N SER A 29 8.87 5.82 -13.24
CA SER A 29 10.32 5.71 -13.01
C SER A 29 10.88 6.69 -11.98
N MET A 30 10.39 7.94 -11.98
CA MET A 30 10.92 9.03 -11.12
C MET A 30 9.97 9.41 -9.98
N ALA A 31 8.66 9.28 -10.19
CA ALA A 31 7.62 9.56 -9.21
C ALA A 31 7.08 8.28 -8.57
N THR A 32 6.54 8.40 -7.34
CA THR A 32 5.72 7.34 -6.77
C THR A 32 4.39 7.39 -7.50
N TYR A 33 3.95 6.25 -8.01
CA TYR A 33 2.58 6.05 -8.46
C TYR A 33 1.95 5.04 -7.51
N GLY A 34 0.78 5.39 -6.99
CA GLY A 34 0.07 4.61 -6.00
C GLY A 34 -1.40 4.47 -6.34
N LEU A 35 -2.00 3.39 -5.86
CA LEU A 35 -3.41 3.06 -5.98
C LEU A 35 -3.94 2.70 -4.61
N LEU A 36 -5.17 3.11 -4.32
CA LEU A 36 -5.94 2.65 -3.19
C LEU A 36 -7.23 2.03 -3.74
N ALA A 37 -7.48 0.76 -3.40
CA ALA A 37 -8.63 0.01 -3.87
C ALA A 37 -9.45 -0.58 -2.72
N CYS A 38 -10.77 -0.47 -2.81
CA CYS A 38 -11.74 -1.08 -1.90
C CYS A 38 -12.99 -1.50 -2.67
N ARG A 39 -13.33 -2.79 -2.62
CA ARG A 39 -14.51 -3.35 -3.30
C ARG A 39 -15.82 -3.19 -2.52
N PHE A 40 -15.74 -2.92 -1.22
CA PHE A 40 -16.90 -2.92 -0.32
C PHE A 40 -17.64 -1.57 -0.25
N LEU A 41 -17.29 -0.63 -1.13
CA LEU A 41 -17.98 0.65 -1.25
C LEU A 41 -19.38 0.42 -1.83
N LYS A 42 -20.35 1.20 -1.34
CA LYS A 42 -21.74 1.13 -1.81
C LYS A 42 -21.95 2.06 -3.01
N GLY A 43 -22.92 1.71 -3.86
CA GLY A 43 -23.32 2.54 -5.01
C GLY A 43 -22.31 2.53 -6.16
N ASP A 44 -22.35 3.59 -6.98
CA ASP A 44 -21.47 3.79 -8.14
C ASP A 44 -20.14 4.47 -7.77
N THR A 45 -19.76 4.45 -6.48
CA THR A 45 -18.53 5.07 -5.99
C THR A 45 -17.31 4.43 -6.64
N GLU A 46 -16.34 5.26 -7.02
CA GLU A 46 -15.08 4.81 -7.59
C GLU A 46 -14.35 3.90 -6.60
N GLN A 47 -14.14 2.64 -6.98
CA GLN A 47 -13.56 1.61 -6.10
C GLN A 47 -12.03 1.65 -6.09
N VAL A 48 -11.42 2.46 -6.95
CA VAL A 48 -9.97 2.60 -7.11
C VAL A 48 -9.64 4.07 -7.32
N VAL A 49 -8.82 4.64 -6.45
CA VAL A 49 -8.25 5.99 -6.65
C VAL A 49 -6.75 5.89 -6.82
N ASN A 50 -6.18 6.77 -7.65
CA ASN A 50 -4.75 6.84 -7.86
C ASN A 50 -4.14 8.13 -7.28
N GLY A 51 -2.85 8.06 -6.97
CA GLY A 51 -2.03 9.19 -6.59
C GLY A 51 -0.67 9.10 -7.26
N ASP A 52 -0.11 10.23 -7.64
CA ASP A 52 1.22 10.33 -8.25
C ASP A 52 2.09 11.44 -7.61
N GLY A 53 3.39 11.42 -7.87
CA GLY A 53 4.33 12.46 -7.44
C GLY A 53 5.31 11.99 -6.37
N ASP A 54 5.88 12.93 -5.62
CA ASP A 54 6.95 12.61 -4.64
C ASP A 54 6.45 11.69 -3.50
N HIS A 55 5.17 11.85 -3.10
CA HIS A 55 4.52 11.11 -2.02
C HIS A 55 3.08 10.75 -2.38
N ALA A 56 2.90 9.78 -3.29
CA ALA A 56 1.57 9.31 -3.68
C ALA A 56 0.73 8.84 -2.47
N GLU A 57 1.39 8.24 -1.48
CA GLU A 57 0.81 7.75 -0.23
C GLU A 57 0.02 8.83 0.50
N GLN A 58 0.55 10.07 0.53
CA GLN A 58 -0.14 11.21 1.16
C GLN A 58 -1.42 11.58 0.41
N LYS A 59 -1.41 11.52 -0.92
CA LYS A 59 -2.60 11.78 -1.74
C LYS A 59 -3.64 10.69 -1.50
N LEU A 60 -3.23 9.43 -1.45
CA LEU A 60 -4.14 8.30 -1.23
C LEU A 60 -4.86 8.41 0.12
N ILE A 61 -4.16 8.67 1.21
CA ILE A 61 -4.82 8.76 2.54
C ILE A 61 -5.66 10.04 2.73
N ARG A 62 -5.49 11.04 1.87
CA ARG A 62 -6.30 12.27 1.85
C ARG A 62 -7.45 12.21 0.86
N SER A 63 -7.55 11.14 0.07
CA SER A 63 -8.66 10.94 -0.85
C SER A 63 -9.95 10.73 -0.09
N SER A 64 -11.09 11.14 -0.67
CA SER A 64 -12.42 10.84 -0.12
C SER A 64 -12.63 9.34 0.06
N LEU A 65 -12.05 8.53 -0.84
CA LEU A 65 -12.09 7.07 -0.71
C LEU A 65 -11.52 6.63 0.63
N TRP A 66 -10.35 7.14 1.02
CA TRP A 66 -9.81 6.87 2.35
C TRP A 66 -10.67 7.53 3.43
N THR A 67 -10.82 8.85 3.44
CA THR A 67 -11.32 9.57 4.63
C THR A 67 -12.81 9.39 4.92
N GLU A 68 -13.63 9.10 3.91
CA GLU A 68 -15.10 9.09 4.04
C GLU A 68 -15.70 7.74 3.66
N GLU A 69 -15.34 7.22 2.48
CA GLU A 69 -15.96 6.02 1.92
C GLU A 69 -15.52 4.75 2.66
N LEU A 70 -14.22 4.62 2.99
CA LEU A 70 -13.76 3.52 3.83
C LEU A 70 -14.39 3.58 5.22
N ASP A 71 -14.53 4.76 5.83
CA ASP A 71 -15.18 4.89 7.14
C ASP A 71 -16.61 4.34 7.10
N SER A 72 -17.37 4.74 6.08
CA SER A 72 -18.74 4.28 5.87
C SER A 72 -18.82 2.78 5.58
N ALA A 73 -17.94 2.27 4.71
CA ALA A 73 -17.87 0.85 4.40
C ALA A 73 -17.52 -0.01 5.63
N LEU A 74 -16.67 0.50 6.52
CA LEU A 74 -16.29 -0.18 7.75
C LEU A 74 -17.39 -0.20 8.79
N ALA A 75 -18.11 0.91 8.95
CA ALA A 75 -19.24 0.99 9.86
C ALA A 75 -20.35 -0.02 9.49
N ASP A 76 -20.56 -0.26 8.20
CA ASP A 76 -21.61 -1.13 7.68
C ASP A 76 -21.17 -2.59 7.44
N TRP A 77 -19.90 -2.91 7.64
CA TRP A 77 -19.35 -4.22 7.31
C TRP A 77 -19.69 -5.28 8.38
N ASP A 78 -20.23 -6.43 7.94
CA ASP A 78 -20.38 -7.63 8.79
C ASP A 78 -19.22 -8.60 8.56
N PRO A 79 -18.32 -8.80 9.54
CA PRO A 79 -17.18 -9.73 9.43
C PRO A 79 -17.56 -11.19 9.17
N ARG A 80 -18.81 -11.59 9.43
CA ARG A 80 -19.30 -12.95 9.20
C ARG A 80 -19.58 -13.21 7.73
N SER A 81 -19.90 -12.17 6.96
CA SER A 81 -20.33 -12.28 5.57
C SER A 81 -19.17 -12.52 4.61
N SER A 82 -18.10 -11.74 4.71
CA SER A 82 -16.94 -11.80 3.80
C SER A 82 -15.75 -11.07 4.42
N PRO A 83 -14.50 -11.53 4.21
CA PRO A 83 -13.32 -10.76 4.60
C PRO A 83 -13.21 -9.47 3.78
N MET A 84 -12.94 -8.35 4.46
CA MET A 84 -12.70 -7.07 3.80
C MET A 84 -11.21 -6.93 3.48
N LEU A 85 -10.91 -6.64 2.21
CA LEU A 85 -9.57 -6.35 1.73
C LEU A 85 -9.51 -4.90 1.22
N VAL A 86 -8.59 -4.13 1.77
CA VAL A 86 -8.21 -2.80 1.29
C VAL A 86 -6.79 -2.89 0.79
N LEU A 87 -6.55 -2.51 -0.47
CA LEU A 87 -5.25 -2.60 -1.11
C LEU A 87 -4.68 -1.20 -1.34
N VAL A 88 -3.46 -0.97 -0.87
CA VAL A 88 -2.59 0.10 -1.35
C VAL A 88 -1.50 -0.53 -2.23
N ALA A 89 -1.51 -0.25 -3.52
CA ALA A 89 -0.50 -0.75 -4.46
C ALA A 89 0.42 0.40 -4.91
N LEU A 90 1.74 0.21 -4.80
CA LEU A 90 2.74 1.24 -5.14
C LEU A 90 3.77 0.70 -6.14
N ASN A 91 4.30 1.55 -7.02
CA ASN A 91 5.42 1.19 -7.89
C ASN A 91 6.76 1.02 -7.13
N ARG A 92 6.87 1.63 -5.94
CA ARG A 92 8.01 1.51 -5.02
C ARG A 92 7.53 1.50 -3.57
N SER A 93 8.25 0.82 -2.69
CA SER A 93 7.94 0.79 -1.26
C SER A 93 8.00 2.18 -0.66
N PRO A 94 7.20 2.48 0.39
CA PRO A 94 7.14 3.82 0.94
C PRO A 94 8.47 4.22 1.56
N CYS A 95 8.74 5.52 1.56
CA CYS A 95 9.80 6.07 2.38
C CYS A 95 9.44 5.99 3.87
N GLY A 96 10.42 6.20 4.77
CA GLY A 96 10.20 6.16 6.22
C GLY A 96 9.02 7.04 6.69
N ASP A 97 8.92 8.27 6.20
CA ASP A 97 7.85 9.20 6.60
C ASP A 97 6.48 8.75 6.07
N CYS A 98 6.41 8.30 4.82
CA CYS A 98 5.16 7.77 4.24
C CYS A 98 4.72 6.48 4.94
N ALA A 99 5.67 5.64 5.35
CA ALA A 99 5.38 4.44 6.12
C ALA A 99 4.77 4.78 7.50
N HIS A 100 5.32 5.77 8.20
CA HIS A 100 4.74 6.25 9.46
C HIS A 100 3.34 6.86 9.26
N LEU A 101 3.16 7.64 8.20
CA LEU A 101 1.87 8.24 7.86
C LEU A 101 0.79 7.19 7.55
N LEU A 102 1.13 6.16 6.76
CA LEU A 102 0.24 5.02 6.50
C LEU A 102 -0.05 4.20 7.77
N ALA A 103 0.92 4.04 8.66
CA ALA A 103 0.73 3.36 9.94
C ALA A 103 -0.24 4.14 10.85
N SER A 104 -0.04 5.45 10.99
CA SER A 104 -0.95 6.32 11.75
C SER A 104 -2.36 6.33 11.17
N ALA A 105 -2.49 6.35 9.83
CA ALA A 105 -3.78 6.31 9.17
C ALA A 105 -4.55 5.02 9.47
N LEU A 106 -3.87 3.86 9.50
CA LEU A 106 -4.50 2.59 9.87
C LEU A 106 -4.83 2.53 11.37
N ASN A 107 -3.97 3.04 12.24
CA ASN A 107 -4.24 3.09 13.68
C ASN A 107 -5.52 3.89 13.99
N HIS A 108 -5.80 4.95 13.25
CA HIS A 108 -7.06 5.70 13.40
C HIS A 108 -8.30 4.82 13.21
N TYR A 109 -8.29 3.92 12.22
CA TYR A 109 -9.37 2.95 12.02
C TYR A 109 -9.37 1.86 13.08
N ASN A 110 -8.21 1.37 13.48
CA ASN A 110 -8.09 0.36 14.53
C ASN A 110 -8.68 0.86 15.86
N ASP A 111 -8.42 2.13 16.22
CA ASP A 111 -8.94 2.75 17.44
C ASP A 111 -10.47 2.88 17.41
N ARG A 112 -11.04 3.21 16.24
CA ARG A 112 -12.47 3.45 16.09
C ARG A 112 -13.31 2.17 15.98
N TYR A 113 -12.82 1.20 15.23
CA TYR A 113 -13.59 0.00 14.90
C TYR A 113 -13.07 -1.27 15.58
N ALA A 114 -12.05 -1.15 16.43
CA ALA A 114 -11.40 -2.26 17.12
C ALA A 114 -11.06 -3.40 16.14
N LEU A 115 -10.40 -3.07 15.03
CA LEU A 115 -10.14 -3.91 13.84
C LEU A 115 -9.17 -5.09 14.06
N THR A 116 -9.29 -5.72 15.21
CA THR A 116 -8.54 -6.87 15.69
C THR A 116 -9.01 -8.20 15.07
N THR A 117 -9.96 -8.17 14.13
CA THR A 117 -10.49 -9.39 13.52
C THR A 117 -9.56 -9.90 12.41
N GLU A 118 -9.31 -11.21 12.38
CA GLU A 118 -8.52 -11.87 11.33
C GLU A 118 -9.13 -11.77 9.92
N ARG A 119 -10.27 -11.09 9.76
CA ARG A 119 -11.04 -11.02 8.51
C ARG A 119 -10.93 -9.68 7.80
N GLN A 120 -10.27 -8.70 8.39
CA GLN A 120 -9.98 -7.44 7.73
C GLN A 120 -8.50 -7.31 7.41
N HIS A 121 -8.21 -6.88 6.18
CA HIS A 121 -6.88 -6.94 5.62
C HIS A 121 -6.55 -5.65 4.89
N PHE A 122 -5.74 -4.81 5.53
CA PHE A 122 -5.05 -3.72 4.86
C PHE A 122 -3.74 -4.25 4.30
N VAL A 123 -3.65 -4.30 2.96
CA VAL A 123 -2.48 -4.79 2.24
C VAL A 123 -1.75 -3.63 1.60
N LEU A 124 -0.46 -3.50 1.90
CA LEU A 124 0.44 -2.62 1.19
C LEU A 124 1.32 -3.48 0.27
N ALA A 125 1.08 -3.40 -1.04
CA ALA A 125 1.84 -4.13 -2.05
C ALA A 125 2.72 -3.17 -2.84
N SER A 126 3.99 -3.51 -3.04
CA SER A 126 4.90 -2.64 -3.82
C SER A 126 5.71 -3.40 -4.85
N LEU A 127 5.88 -2.84 -6.06
CA LEU A 127 6.66 -3.46 -7.15
C LEU A 127 8.17 -3.50 -6.88
N GLY A 128 8.68 -2.62 -6.02
CA GLY A 128 10.12 -2.54 -5.81
C GLY A 128 10.56 -1.83 -4.54
N TYR A 129 11.76 -2.17 -4.07
CA TYR A 129 12.38 -1.56 -2.88
C TYR A 129 12.93 -0.17 -3.20
N TYR A 130 12.50 0.84 -2.45
CA TYR A 130 12.99 2.20 -2.58
C TYR A 130 14.31 2.40 -1.82
N HIS A 131 15.42 2.40 -2.57
CA HIS A 131 16.78 2.52 -2.04
C HIS A 131 17.23 3.96 -1.84
N SER A 132 18.08 4.15 -0.82
CA SER A 132 19.10 5.20 -0.84
C SER A 132 20.28 4.68 -1.67
N ASN A 133 20.50 5.22 -2.87
CA ASN A 133 21.72 4.91 -3.63
C ASN A 133 22.86 5.89 -3.31
N LYS A 134 22.63 6.95 -2.54
CA LYS A 134 23.62 7.96 -2.17
C LYS A 134 23.22 8.58 -0.83
N ALA A 135 24.20 8.86 0.03
CA ALA A 135 24.01 9.77 1.16
C ALA A 135 23.38 11.05 0.63
N THR A 136 22.13 11.31 1.03
CA THR A 136 21.41 12.58 0.81
C THR A 136 21.68 13.23 -0.54
N GLN A 137 21.17 12.64 -1.63
CA GLN A 137 20.86 13.49 -2.77
C GLN A 137 19.62 14.30 -2.40
N HIS A 138 19.81 15.61 -2.29
CA HIS A 138 18.69 16.54 -2.26
C HIS A 138 17.87 16.33 -3.54
N SER A 139 16.55 16.24 -3.43
CA SER A 139 15.68 16.34 -4.60
C SER A 139 15.99 17.63 -5.37
N ALA A 140 15.50 17.79 -6.60
CA ALA A 140 15.62 19.05 -7.35
C ALA A 140 15.10 20.29 -6.57
N ARG A 141 14.43 20.08 -5.43
CA ARG A 141 13.91 21.09 -4.50
C ARG A 141 14.69 21.21 -3.18
N GLY A 142 15.87 20.62 -3.04
CA GLY A 142 16.67 20.74 -1.81
C GLY A 142 16.22 19.84 -0.65
N LEU A 143 15.22 18.97 -0.84
CA LEU A 143 14.69 18.14 0.25
C LEU A 143 15.45 16.81 0.37
N PRO A 144 15.70 16.29 1.58
CA PRO A 144 16.32 14.98 1.76
C PRO A 144 15.52 13.91 1.01
N GLN A 145 16.17 13.13 0.13
CA GLN A 145 15.54 11.92 -0.40
C GLN A 145 15.31 10.93 0.74
N THR A 146 14.05 10.74 1.10
CA THR A 146 13.63 9.74 2.08
C THR A 146 13.45 8.41 1.36
N PHE A 147 14.04 7.35 1.90
CA PHE A 147 14.03 5.98 1.36
C PHE A 147 13.30 5.04 2.33
N THR A 148 13.09 3.78 1.95
CA THR A 148 12.48 2.80 2.85
C THR A 148 13.41 2.49 4.03
N THR A 149 12.89 2.53 5.25
CA THR A 149 13.66 2.32 6.49
C THR A 149 13.06 1.21 7.35
N ASP A 150 13.92 0.55 8.13
CA ASP A 150 13.49 -0.51 9.07
C ASP A 150 12.44 0.00 10.05
N LYS A 151 12.66 1.20 10.59
CA LYS A 151 11.73 1.83 11.55
C LYS A 151 10.35 2.05 10.92
N GLY A 152 10.29 2.57 9.69
CA GLY A 152 9.02 2.78 9.00
C GLY A 152 8.29 1.48 8.69
N MET A 153 9.02 0.47 8.18
CA MET A 153 8.39 -0.82 7.84
C MET A 153 7.96 -1.62 9.08
N ARG A 154 8.66 -1.48 10.21
CA ARG A 154 8.20 -2.03 11.50
C ARG A 154 6.92 -1.34 11.97
N ALA A 155 6.85 -0.02 11.91
CA ALA A 155 5.65 0.73 12.29
C ALA A 155 4.41 0.30 11.47
N LEU A 156 4.58 0.06 10.16
CA LEU A 156 3.51 -0.50 9.32
C LEU A 156 3.05 -1.88 9.80
N LYS A 157 3.99 -2.81 10.07
CA LYS A 157 3.66 -4.15 10.60
C LYS A 157 2.90 -4.05 11.92
N GLU A 158 3.39 -3.22 12.85
CA GLU A 158 2.81 -3.02 14.17
C GLU A 158 1.39 -2.44 14.10
N ALA A 159 1.13 -1.53 13.15
CA ALA A 159 -0.21 -1.02 12.88
C ALA A 159 -1.16 -2.04 12.23
N GLY A 160 -0.65 -3.22 11.81
CA GLY A 160 -1.46 -4.29 11.24
C GLY A 160 -1.42 -4.40 9.71
N TRP A 161 -0.57 -3.63 9.02
CA TRP A 161 -0.42 -3.75 7.57
C TRP A 161 0.17 -5.11 7.18
N LYS A 162 -0.46 -5.72 6.18
CA LYS A 162 0.09 -6.85 5.44
C LYS A 162 1.01 -6.33 4.34
N LEU A 163 2.30 -6.62 4.46
CA LEU A 163 3.32 -6.11 3.55
C LEU A 163 3.65 -7.13 2.47
N CYS A 164 3.42 -6.75 1.21
CA CYS A 164 3.62 -7.64 0.06
C CYS A 164 4.55 -7.03 -1.01
N THR A 165 5.26 -7.90 -1.70
CA THR A 165 5.86 -7.56 -2.99
C THR A 165 4.82 -7.78 -4.07
N LEU A 166 4.62 -6.80 -4.94
CA LEU A 166 3.69 -6.92 -6.06
C LEU A 166 4.39 -7.57 -7.25
N THR A 167 3.72 -8.52 -7.92
CA THR A 167 4.21 -9.19 -9.14
C THR A 167 3.25 -8.95 -10.30
N PHE A 168 3.81 -8.94 -11.51
CA PHE A 168 3.03 -8.99 -12.74
C PHE A 168 3.31 -10.30 -13.45
N ASP A 169 2.26 -11.03 -13.81
CA ASP A 169 2.36 -12.33 -14.50
C ASP A 169 3.28 -13.31 -13.74
N ALA A 170 3.18 -13.37 -12.41
CA ALA A 170 4.04 -14.13 -11.50
C ALA A 170 5.55 -13.80 -11.61
N LYS A 171 5.90 -12.63 -12.16
CA LYS A 171 7.28 -12.17 -12.28
C LYS A 171 7.56 -11.01 -11.34
N THR A 172 8.57 -11.20 -10.50
CA THR A 172 9.08 -10.17 -9.60
C THR A 172 10.14 -9.32 -10.31
N THR A 173 10.00 -8.00 -10.25
CA THR A 173 11.03 -7.08 -10.75
C THR A 173 12.34 -7.25 -9.97
N ARG A 174 13.46 -6.73 -10.48
CA ARG A 174 14.73 -6.73 -9.72
C ARG A 174 14.55 -6.07 -8.35
N ARG A 175 13.96 -4.87 -8.31
CA ARG A 175 13.69 -4.14 -7.07
C ARG A 175 12.67 -4.86 -6.20
N GLY A 176 11.73 -5.60 -6.79
CA GLY A 176 10.78 -6.44 -6.05
C GLY A 176 11.45 -7.61 -5.34
N ARG A 177 12.46 -8.24 -5.96
CA ARG A 177 13.25 -9.30 -5.29
C ARG A 177 14.04 -8.76 -4.10
N GLU A 178 14.57 -7.55 -4.23
CA GLU A 178 15.24 -6.83 -3.13
C GLU A 178 14.24 -6.57 -2.00
N LEU A 179 13.03 -6.08 -2.31
CA LEU A 179 11.97 -5.86 -1.33
C LEU A 179 11.54 -7.16 -0.63
N SER A 180 11.27 -8.22 -1.40
CA SER A 180 10.87 -9.53 -0.88
C SER A 180 11.93 -10.12 0.07
N THR A 181 13.21 -9.93 -0.25
CA THR A 181 14.32 -10.33 0.64
C THR A 181 14.33 -9.51 1.92
N TYR A 182 14.20 -8.19 1.80
CA TYR A 182 14.16 -7.26 2.92
C TYR A 182 12.98 -7.54 3.88
N LEU A 183 11.76 -7.69 3.34
CA LEU A 183 10.56 -8.01 4.14
C LEU A 183 10.67 -9.35 4.88
N ARG A 184 11.34 -10.35 4.28
CA ARG A 184 11.62 -11.64 4.95
C ARG A 184 12.61 -11.50 6.10
N GLN A 185 13.58 -10.59 6.03
CA GLN A 185 14.52 -10.34 7.12
C GLN A 185 13.85 -9.63 8.30
N ILE A 186 13.01 -8.63 8.05
CA ILE A 186 12.29 -7.92 9.13
C ILE A 186 11.32 -8.85 9.87
N ARG A 187 10.78 -9.89 9.22
CA ARG A 187 9.96 -10.93 9.89
C ARG A 187 10.72 -11.71 10.95
N LYS A 188 12.04 -11.88 10.83
CA LYS A 188 12.83 -12.67 11.78
C LYS A 188 13.14 -11.90 13.07
N HIS A 189 12.94 -10.58 13.10
CA HIS A 189 13.45 -9.69 14.15
C HIS A 189 12.39 -8.78 14.79
N GLY A 190 11.11 -9.15 14.68
CA GLY A 190 10.00 -8.46 15.34
C GLY A 190 8.74 -9.29 15.23
#